data_AF-A0A845F0Q3-F1
#
_entry.id   AF-A0A845F0Q3-F1
#
_cell.length_a   1.000
_cell.length_b   1.000
_cell.length_c   1.000
_cell.angle_alpha   90.00
_cell.angle_beta   90.00
_cell.angle_gamma   90.00
#
_symmetry.space_group_name_H-M   'P 1'
#
loop_
_entity.id
_entity.type
_entity.pdbx_description
1 polymer ?
#
loop_
_entity_poly.entity_id
_entity_poly.type
_entity_poly.pdbx_seq_one_letter_code
_entity_poly.pdbx_strand_id
1 'polypeptide(L)' 'MNKLLLSRKFIPTYFIVATLAIVLYRTIGNSWIEALLISFPCFLVGIISIALNFGKQPK' A
#
# COMPACT_ATOMS: atom_id res chain seq x y z
N MET A 1 -6.57 10.13 -12.45
CA MET A 1 -5.74 9.05 -11.85
C MET A 1 -5.72 7.87 -12.80
N ASN A 2 -4.52 7.40 -13.18
CA ASN A 2 -4.33 6.37 -14.20
C ASN A 2 -4.99 5.04 -13.78
N LYS A 3 -5.87 4.47 -14.62
CA LYS A 3 -6.55 3.17 -14.39
C LYS A 3 -5.56 2.03 -14.06
N LEU A 4 -4.30 2.18 -14.46
CA LEU A 4 -3.20 1.24 -14.20
C LEU A 4 -2.86 1.12 -12.71
N LEU A 5 -2.81 2.23 -11.97
CA LEU A 5 -2.46 2.23 -10.54
C LEU A 5 -3.57 1.58 -9.68
N LEU A 6 -4.82 1.75 -10.10
CA LEU A 6 -5.99 1.11 -9.51
C LEU A 6 -6.25 -0.30 -10.08
N SER A 7 -5.35 -0.84 -10.89
CA SER A 7 -5.50 -2.20 -11.40
C SER A 7 -5.27 -3.21 -10.29
N ARG A 8 -6.03 -4.31 -10.30
CA ARG A 8 -5.87 -5.44 -9.38
C ARG A 8 -4.42 -5.98 -9.34
N LYS A 9 -3.67 -5.84 -10.45
CA LYS A 9 -2.26 -6.23 -10.55
C LYS A 9 -1.32 -5.38 -9.70
N PHE A 10 -1.70 -4.14 -9.36
CA PHE A 10 -0.88 -3.21 -8.59
C PHE A 10 -1.12 -3.31 -7.07
N ILE A 11 -2.19 -4.00 -6.65
CA ILE A 11 -2.52 -4.23 -5.24
C ILE A 11 -1.32 -4.78 -4.45
N PRO A 12 -0.64 -5.87 -4.89
CA PRO A 12 0.50 -6.42 -4.15
C PRO A 12 1.65 -5.42 -4.02
N THR A 13 1.87 -4.59 -5.03
CA THR A 13 2.93 -3.58 -5.04
C THR A 13 2.78 -2.59 -3.89
N TYR A 14 1.56 -2.16 -3.57
CA TYR A 14 1.31 -1.25 -2.45
C TYR A 14 1.74 -1.85 -1.10
N PHE A 15 1.46 -3.14 -0.88
CA PHE A 15 1.87 -3.83 0.34
C PHE A 15 3.39 -4.04 0.40
N ILE A 16 4.01 -4.44 -0.71
CA ILE A 16 5.46 -4.62 -0.80
C ILE A 16 6.19 -3.30 -0.48
N VAL A 17 5.75 -2.20 -1.09
CA VAL A 17 6.34 -0.87 -0.84
C VAL A 17 6.13 -0.45 0.61
N ALA A 18 4.95 -0.71 1.19
CA ALA A 18 4.69 -0.41 2.60
C ALA A 18 5.63 -1.17 3.54
N THR A 19 5.81 -2.48 3.30
CA THR A 19 6.72 -3.32 4.10
C THR A 19 8.17 -2.87 3.96
N LEU A 20 8.62 -2.59 2.74
CA LEU A 20 9.99 -2.09 2.50
C LEU A 20 10.22 -0.73 3.18
N ALA A 21 9.23 0.17 3.15
CA ALA A 21 9.31 1.44 3.84
C ALA A 21 9.46 1.23 5.37
N ILE A 22 8.64 0.37 5.98
CA ILE A 22 8.77 0.05 7.41
C ILE A 22 10.17 -0.47 7.72
N VAL A 23 10.67 -1.43 6.95
CA VAL A 23 12.01 -2.00 7.17
C VAL A 23 13.07 -0.91 7.07
N LEU A 24 13.02 -0.07 6.03
CA LEU A 24 13.99 1.02 5.82
C LEU A 24 13.99 2.03 6.98
N TYR A 25 12.82 2.50 7.41
CA TYR A 25 12.77 3.47 8.51
C TYR A 25 13.19 2.84 9.84
N ARG A 26 12.91 1.55 10.04
CA ARG A 26 13.41 0.81 11.22
C ARG A 26 14.92 0.64 11.20
N THR A 27 15.56 0.45 10.03
CA THR A 27 17.02 0.35 9.95
C THR A 27 17.72 1.69 10.12
N ILE A 28 17.08 2.81 9.75
CA ILE A 28 17.58 4.18 9.98
C ILE A 28 17.46 4.57 11.47
N GLY A 29 16.71 3.81 12.28
CA GLY A 29 16.54 4.03 13.71
C GLY A 29 15.31 4.87 14.08
N ASN A 30 14.41 5.12 13.12
CA ASN A 30 13.14 5.79 13.42
C ASN A 30 12.28 4.97 14.38
N SER A 31 11.41 5.67 15.09
CA SER A 31 10.44 5.04 15.97
C SER A 31 9.43 4.21 15.16
N TRP A 32 8.86 3.18 15.79
CA TRP A 32 7.80 2.38 15.16
C TRP A 32 6.61 3.23 14.71
N ILE A 33 6.28 4.27 15.47
CA ILE A 33 5.17 5.17 15.20
C ILE A 33 5.43 5.95 13.90
N GLU A 34 6.63 6.47 13.71
CA GLU A 34 7.02 7.18 12.48
C GLU A 34 7.04 6.26 11.26
N ALA A 35 7.62 5.06 11.40
CA ALA A 35 7.65 4.08 10.32
C ALA A 35 6.23 3.65 9.89
N LEU A 36 5.31 3.52 10.85
CA LEU A 36 3.90 3.24 10.58
C LEU A 36 3.20 4.43 9.92
N LEU A 37 3.42 5.65 10.41
CA LEU A 37 2.85 6.88 9.83
C LEU A 37 3.25 7.07 8.35
N ILE A 38 4.50 6.79 8.01
CA ILE A 38 5.01 6.95 6.65
C ILE A 38 4.52 5.83 5.72
N SER A 39 4.37 4.61 6.24
CA SER A 39 3.88 3.46 5.46
C SER A 39 2.36 3.38 5.35
N PHE A 40 1.62 4.03 6.28
CA PHE A 40 0.16 4.04 6.34
C PHE A 40 -0.54 4.47 5.05
N PRO A 41 -0.12 5.52 4.32
CA PRO A 41 -0.74 5.91 3.05
C PRO A 41 -0.68 4.80 2.00
N CYS A 42 0.40 4.02 1.98
CA CYS A 42 0.57 2.92 1.04
C CYS A 42 -0.40 1.78 1.33
N PHE A 43 -0.58 1.43 2.62
CA PHE A 43 -1.60 0.48 3.05
C PHE A 43 -3.02 0.98 2.70
N LEU A 44 -3.31 2.25 2.98
CA LEU A 44 -4.62 2.84 2.71
C LEU A 44 -4.97 2.77 1.22
N VAL A 45 -4.03 3.12 0.33
CA VAL A 45 -4.22 3.01 -1.12
C VAL A 45 -4.39 1.54 -1.55
N GLY A 46 -3.64 0.61 -0.96
CA GLY A 46 -3.80 -0.83 -1.21
C GLY A 46 -5.21 -1.32 -0.86
N ILE A 47 -5.74 -0.96 0.31
CA ILE A 47 -7.10 -1.32 0.76
C ILE A 47 -8.18 -0.65 -0.09
N ILE A 48 -8.02 0.63 -0.44
CA ILE A 48 -8.95 1.33 -1.33
C ILE A 48 -8.96 0.66 -2.71
N SER A 49 -7.78 0.30 -3.23
CA SER A 49 -7.66 -0.41 -4.50
C SER A 49 -8.31 -1.80 -4.44
N ILE A 50 -8.19 -2.52 -3.33
CA ILE A 50 -8.94 -3.76 -3.06
C ILE A 50 -10.45 -3.49 -3.11
N ALA A 51 -10.97 -2.54 -2.32
CA ALA A 51 -12.40 -2.25 -2.24
C ALA A 51 -13.00 -1.87 -3.62
N LEU A 52 -12.29 -1.03 -4.39
CA LEU A 52 -12.71 -0.61 -5.72
C LEU A 52 -12.64 -1.72 -6.77
N ASN A 53 -11.80 -2.73 -6.57
CA ASN A 53 -11.73 -3.90 -7.45
C ASN A 53 -12.68 -5.03 -7.01
N PHE A 54 -13.00 -5.17 -5.71
CA PHE A 54 -13.95 -6.16 -5.21
C PHE A 54 -15.40 -5.84 -5.61
N GLY A 55 -15.76 -4.56 -5.78
CA GLY A 55 -17.07 -4.15 -6.33
C GLY A 55 -17.25 -4.47 -7.82
N LYS A 56 -16.17 -4.79 -8.54
CA LYS A 56 -16.22 -5.31 -9.90
C LYS A 56 -16.20 -6.84 -9.84
N GLN A 57 -17.37 -7.43 -9.61
CA GLN A 57 -17.60 -8.86 -9.85
C GLN A 57 -17.01 -9.24 -11.23
N PRO A 58 -16.23 -10.33 -11.33
CA PRO A 58 -15.85 -10.87 -12.63
C PRO A 58 -17.15 -11.22 -13.38
N LYS A 59 -17.40 -10.57 -14.51
CA LYS A 59 -18.33 -11.09 -15.51
C LYS A 59 -17.69 -12.25 -16.24
#